data_AF-A0A437PZM1-F1
#
_entry.id   AF-A0A437PZM1-F1
#
_cell.length_a   1.000
_cell.length_b   1.000
_cell.length_c   1.000
_cell.angle_alpha   90.00
_cell.angle_beta   90.00
_cell.angle_gamma   90.00
#
_symmetry.space_group_name_H-M   'P 1'
#
loop_
_entity.id
_entity.type
_entity.pdbx_description
1 polymer ?
#
loop_
_entity_poly.entity_id
_entity_poly.type
_entity_poly.pdbx_seq_one_letter_code
_entity_poly.pdbx_strand_id
1 'polypeptide(L)'
;MTTLAVLETVQNQARVPAEEARSALAKVRGLRAGEALAKLRLGPGRTCEPVARVLDRALVEAADAGLGADQLVVAGGSAEPAEPIVRVRRKAHGKADWISSPTADVRVELQPLGVWETQTCETVVRPAEPEPLLAVPASGEPGARAAEVREALKDVLDPDLGVNVVDLGFVRRVEVDEHGFAVLTMTLTSPACPLTGVMEDQIRTLLSVETSPVTGFRVEWVWLPTWRPADISEEGREQLRAIGFTRF
;
A
#
# COMPACT_ATOMS: atom_id res chain seq x y z
N MET A 1 24.81 32.76 -3.27
CA MET A 1 24.87 31.30 -3.09
C MET A 1 23.51 30.76 -3.48
N THR A 2 23.33 30.45 -4.76
CA THR A 2 22.03 30.04 -5.31
C THR A 2 21.86 28.56 -5.03
N THR A 3 20.95 28.23 -4.11
CA THR A 3 20.61 26.86 -3.76
C THR A 3 20.17 26.13 -5.03
N LEU A 4 20.82 24.99 -5.29
CA LEU A 4 20.48 24.02 -6.33
C LEU A 4 19.03 23.55 -6.10
N ALA A 5 18.05 24.26 -6.65
CA ALA A 5 16.65 23.89 -6.50
C ALA A 5 16.33 22.71 -7.43
N VAL A 6 16.67 21.50 -6.97
CA VAL A 6 16.10 20.27 -7.54
C VAL A 6 14.66 20.19 -7.04
N LEU A 7 13.72 20.16 -7.98
CA LEU A 7 12.31 19.93 -7.68
C LEU A 7 12.07 18.43 -7.77
N GLU A 8 11.73 17.83 -6.64
CA GLU A 8 11.43 16.40 -6.54
C GLU A 8 9.92 16.22 -6.35
N THR A 9 9.31 15.43 -7.24
CA THR A 9 7.91 15.03 -7.10
C THR A 9 7.84 13.51 -7.02
N VAL A 10 7.18 13.01 -5.97
CA VAL A 10 7.01 11.58 -5.72
C VAL A 10 5.54 11.20 -5.88
N GLN A 11 5.30 10.13 -6.62
CA GLN A 11 4.00 9.49 -6.76
C GLN A 11 4.07 8.08 -6.20
N ASN A 12 3.39 7.86 -5.07
CA ASN A 12 3.28 6.55 -4.45
C ASN A 12 2.22 5.69 -5.16
N GLN A 13 2.46 4.38 -5.22
CA GLN A 13 1.58 3.34 -5.78
C GLN A 13 1.07 3.65 -7.21
N ALA A 14 1.93 4.18 -8.08
CA ALA A 14 1.59 4.35 -9.49
C ALA A 14 1.35 2.98 -10.15
N ARG A 15 0.27 2.84 -10.93
CA ARG A 15 -0.13 1.57 -11.58
C ARG A 15 0.70 1.26 -12.81
N VAL A 16 2.00 1.04 -12.62
CA VAL A 16 2.98 0.72 -13.65
C VAL A 16 4.04 -0.23 -13.06
N PRO A 17 4.54 -1.23 -13.81
CA PRO A 17 5.69 -2.01 -13.37
C PRO A 17 6.94 -1.13 -13.23
N ALA A 18 7.73 -1.33 -12.17
CA ALA A 18 8.91 -0.51 -11.88
C ALA A 18 9.93 -0.50 -13.03
N GLU A 19 10.15 -1.63 -13.70
CA GLU A 19 11.08 -1.72 -14.84
C GLU A 19 10.63 -0.88 -16.04
N GLU A 20 9.33 -0.88 -16.33
CA GLU A 20 8.77 -0.09 -17.41
C GLU A 20 8.81 1.41 -17.09
N ALA A 21 8.51 1.77 -15.84
CA ALA A 21 8.65 3.15 -15.37
C ALA A 21 10.11 3.64 -15.48
N ARG A 22 11.09 2.83 -15.07
CA ARG A 22 12.52 3.14 -15.25
C ARG A 22 12.89 3.31 -16.72
N SER A 23 12.42 2.44 -17.60
CA SER A 23 12.65 2.54 -19.04
C SER A 23 12.06 3.82 -19.64
N ALA A 24 10.85 4.21 -19.21
CA ALA A 24 10.21 5.45 -19.63
C ALA A 24 10.99 6.69 -19.16
N LEU A 25 11.41 6.72 -17.90
CA LEU A 25 12.22 7.80 -17.32
C LEU A 25 13.58 7.94 -18.01
N ALA A 26 14.24 6.82 -18.32
CA ALA A 26 15.50 6.82 -19.05
C ALA A 26 15.39 7.45 -20.46
N LYS A 27 14.23 7.31 -21.13
CA LYS A 27 14.01 7.89 -22.47
C LYS A 27 13.77 9.40 -22.46
N VAL A 28 13.39 9.97 -21.33
CA VAL A 28 13.09 11.41 -21.19
C VAL A 28 14.17 12.19 -20.44
N ARG A 29 15.14 11.49 -19.84
CA ARG A 29 16.26 12.12 -19.15
C ARG A 29 17.01 13.09 -20.07
N GLY A 30 17.22 14.32 -19.58
CA GLY A 30 17.89 15.39 -20.30
C GLY A 30 17.04 16.15 -21.33
N LEU A 31 15.78 15.76 -21.52
CA LEU A 31 14.84 16.56 -22.31
C LEU A 31 14.24 17.70 -21.47
N ARG A 32 13.86 18.77 -22.15
CA ARG A 32 13.05 19.83 -21.54
C ARG A 32 11.72 19.24 -21.08
N ALA A 33 11.16 19.75 -19.98
CA ALA A 33 9.98 19.16 -19.37
C ALA A 33 8.78 19.09 -20.33
N GLY A 34 8.58 20.11 -21.18
CA GLY A 34 7.55 20.08 -22.23
C GLY A 34 7.78 19.01 -23.32
N GLU A 35 9.03 18.81 -23.75
CA GLU A 35 9.39 17.78 -24.74
C GLU A 35 9.29 16.36 -24.16
N ALA A 36 9.73 16.20 -22.91
CA ALA A 36 9.58 14.96 -22.15
C ALA A 36 8.11 14.55 -22.03
N LEU A 37 7.23 15.51 -21.70
CA LEU A 37 5.80 15.27 -21.58
C LEU A 37 5.18 14.85 -22.92
N ALA A 38 5.51 15.56 -24.00
CA ALA A 38 5.04 15.21 -25.35
C ALA A 38 5.50 13.80 -25.75
N LYS A 39 6.75 13.45 -25.46
CA LYS A 39 7.32 12.12 -25.76
C LYS A 39 6.66 11.00 -24.96
N LEU A 40 6.30 11.23 -23.69
CA LEU A 40 5.58 10.24 -22.88
C LEU A 40 4.14 10.07 -23.34
N ARG A 41 3.45 11.16 -23.68
CA ARG A 41 2.05 11.13 -24.14
C ARG A 41 1.89 10.50 -25.52
N LEU A 42 2.85 10.72 -26.41
CA LEU A 42 2.89 10.15 -27.77
C LEU A 42 3.62 8.79 -27.82
N GLY A 43 4.15 8.34 -26.68
CA GLY A 43 4.92 7.11 -26.58
C GLY A 43 4.04 5.86 -26.77
N PRO A 44 4.59 4.77 -27.32
CA PRO A 44 3.86 3.51 -27.46
C PRO A 44 3.75 2.84 -26.08
N GLY A 45 2.61 2.97 -25.40
CA GLY A 45 2.26 2.07 -24.31
C GLY A 45 1.45 2.68 -23.17
N ARG A 46 0.75 1.80 -22.44
CA ARG A 46 -0.04 2.13 -21.24
C ARG A 46 0.84 2.52 -20.04
N THR A 47 2.16 2.41 -20.16
CA THR A 47 3.14 2.64 -19.09
C THR A 47 3.80 4.01 -19.14
N CYS A 48 3.73 4.71 -20.27
CA CYS A 48 4.19 6.10 -20.37
C CYS A 48 3.19 7.09 -19.75
N GLU A 49 1.89 6.78 -19.79
CA GLU A 49 0.83 7.64 -19.25
C GLU A 49 0.94 7.86 -17.72
N PRO A 50 1.15 6.84 -16.87
CA PRO A 50 1.39 7.06 -15.44
C PRO A 50 2.59 7.98 -15.17
N VAL A 51 3.69 7.81 -15.90
CA VAL A 51 4.89 8.65 -15.75
C VAL A 51 4.63 10.09 -16.24
N ALA A 52 3.86 10.26 -17.33
CA ALA A 52 3.44 11.56 -17.81
C ALA A 52 2.64 12.33 -16.76
N ARG A 53 1.74 11.65 -16.02
CA ARG A 53 0.97 12.28 -14.94
C ARG A 53 1.83 12.76 -13.77
N VAL A 54 2.90 12.01 -13.44
CA VAL A 54 3.86 12.45 -12.41
C VAL A 54 4.59 13.71 -12.88
N LEU A 55 4.98 13.75 -14.15
CA LEU A 55 5.63 14.92 -14.74
C LEU A 55 4.67 16.13 -14.84
N ASP A 56 3.41 15.93 -15.20
CA ASP A 56 2.38 16.99 -15.18
C ASP A 56 2.22 17.59 -13.79
N ARG A 57 2.16 16.75 -12.76
CA ARG A 57 2.09 17.21 -11.37
C ARG A 57 3.34 18.01 -10.99
N ALA A 58 4.53 17.52 -11.34
CA ALA A 58 5.78 18.23 -11.08
C ALA A 58 5.82 19.60 -11.77
N LEU A 59 5.26 19.71 -12.98
CA LEU A 59 5.14 20.97 -13.71
C LEU A 59 4.16 21.94 -13.05
N VAL A 60 3.04 21.45 -12.52
CA VAL A 60 2.09 22.28 -11.76
C VAL A 60 2.76 22.79 -10.47
N GLU A 61 3.44 21.91 -9.73
CA GLU A 61 4.18 22.28 -8.52
C GLU A 61 5.29 23.31 -8.83
N ALA A 62 5.98 23.17 -9.98
CA ALA A 62 6.98 24.13 -10.42
C ALA A 62 6.38 25.47 -10.88
N ALA A 63 5.23 25.45 -11.54
CA ALA A 63 4.51 26.65 -11.98
C ALA A 63 4.00 27.46 -10.78
N ASP A 64 3.52 26.79 -9.73
CA ASP A 64 3.15 27.42 -8.46
C ASP A 64 4.37 28.08 -7.77
N ALA A 65 5.57 27.54 -7.99
CA ALA A 65 6.84 28.13 -7.57
C ALA A 65 7.40 29.21 -8.52
N GLY A 66 6.69 29.53 -9.61
CA GLY A 66 7.06 30.57 -10.58
C GLY A 66 8.05 30.13 -11.66
N LEU A 67 8.26 28.83 -11.87
CA LEU A 67 9.15 28.27 -12.89
C LEU A 67 8.35 27.76 -14.09
N GLY A 68 8.70 28.23 -15.29
CA GLY A 68 8.07 27.81 -16.54
C GLY A 68 8.54 26.43 -17.00
N ALA A 69 7.67 25.68 -17.69
CA ALA A 69 8.00 24.35 -18.25
C ALA A 69 9.16 24.38 -19.27
N ASP A 70 9.41 25.53 -19.89
CA ASP A 70 10.52 25.81 -20.80
C ASP A 70 11.87 25.98 -20.08
N GLN A 71 11.81 26.33 -18.79
CA GLN A 71 12.98 26.55 -17.95
C GLN A 71 13.43 25.27 -17.22
N LEU A 72 12.72 24.15 -17.36
CA LEU A 72 12.95 22.92 -16.60
C LEU A 72 13.43 21.77 -17.51
N VAL A 73 14.33 20.95 -16.97
CA VAL A 73 14.88 19.74 -17.59
C VAL A 73 14.67 18.56 -16.65
N VAL A 74 14.38 17.39 -17.21
CA VAL A 74 14.30 16.14 -16.45
C VAL A 74 15.71 15.67 -16.12
N ALA A 75 16.15 15.90 -14.88
CA ALA A 75 17.52 15.59 -14.47
C ALA A 75 17.73 14.09 -14.22
N GLY A 76 16.70 13.48 -13.64
CA GLY A 76 16.67 12.08 -13.25
C GLY A 76 15.27 11.64 -12.87
N GLY A 77 15.16 10.37 -12.57
CA GLY A 77 13.96 9.79 -11.98
C GLY A 77 14.25 8.36 -11.57
N SER A 78 13.77 7.98 -10.39
CA SER A 78 13.84 6.61 -9.89
C SER A 78 12.44 6.01 -9.86
N ALA A 79 12.37 4.70 -10.03
CA ALA A 79 11.13 3.96 -9.82
C ALA A 79 11.45 2.69 -9.03
N GLU A 80 10.86 2.60 -7.85
CA GLU A 80 10.99 1.47 -6.92
C GLU A 80 9.73 0.60 -6.97
N PRO A 81 9.84 -0.74 -6.90
CA PRO A 81 8.67 -1.60 -6.83
C PRO A 81 7.88 -1.33 -5.55
N ALA A 82 6.60 -0.97 -5.72
CA ALA A 82 5.69 -0.72 -4.60
C ALA A 82 4.81 -1.94 -4.34
N GLU A 83 3.97 -1.84 -3.30
CA GLU A 83 3.04 -2.90 -2.92
C GLU A 83 2.02 -3.16 -4.05
N PRO A 84 1.98 -4.37 -4.64
CA PRO A 84 1.09 -4.66 -5.74
C PRO A 84 -0.37 -4.64 -5.26
N ILE A 85 -1.26 -4.09 -6.09
CA ILE A 85 -2.68 -4.10 -5.79
C ILE A 85 -3.23 -5.48 -6.12
N VAL A 86 -3.65 -6.22 -5.10
CA VAL A 86 -4.23 -7.56 -5.26
C VAL A 86 -5.76 -7.49 -5.25
N ARG A 87 -6.40 -8.23 -6.16
CA ARG A 87 -7.86 -8.35 -6.26
C ARG A 87 -8.26 -9.79 -6.53
N VAL A 88 -9.47 -10.14 -6.14
CA VAL A 88 -10.06 -11.46 -6.45
C VAL A 88 -10.69 -11.44 -7.85
N ARG A 89 -10.45 -12.48 -8.64
CA ARG A 89 -11.11 -12.76 -9.91
C ARG A 89 -11.86 -14.07 -9.83
N ARG A 90 -13.19 -14.01 -9.96
CA ARG A 90 -14.04 -15.20 -10.10
C ARG A 90 -13.81 -15.85 -11.45
N LYS A 91 -13.77 -17.18 -11.46
CA LYS A 91 -13.63 -18.06 -12.62
C LYS A 91 -14.81 -19.02 -12.70
N ALA A 92 -14.89 -19.75 -13.81
CA ALA A 92 -15.88 -20.81 -13.98
C ALA A 92 -15.71 -21.92 -12.92
N HIS A 93 -16.80 -22.66 -12.66
CA HIS A 93 -16.86 -23.78 -11.69
C HIS A 93 -16.60 -23.37 -10.24
N GLY A 94 -17.05 -22.17 -9.83
CA GLY A 94 -16.92 -21.71 -8.45
C GLY A 94 -15.48 -21.40 -8.01
N LYS A 95 -14.53 -21.33 -8.95
CA LYS A 95 -13.12 -21.06 -8.65
C LYS A 95 -12.86 -19.56 -8.51
N ALA A 96 -11.89 -19.20 -7.69
CA ALA A 96 -11.38 -17.84 -7.55
C ALA A 96 -9.86 -17.83 -7.63
N ASP A 97 -9.30 -16.78 -8.22
CA ASP A 97 -7.85 -16.56 -8.25
C ASP A 97 -7.52 -15.11 -7.91
N TRP A 98 -6.32 -14.89 -7.37
CA TRP A 98 -5.77 -13.56 -7.18
C TRP A 98 -5.24 -12.98 -8.51
N ILE A 99 -5.59 -11.73 -8.78
CA ILE A 99 -4.91 -10.89 -9.78
C ILE A 99 -4.12 -9.84 -9.02
N SER A 100 -2.82 -9.77 -9.27
CA SER A 100 -1.99 -8.65 -8.87
C SER A 100 -1.83 -7.66 -10.02
N SER A 101 -1.97 -6.37 -9.72
CA SER A 101 -1.52 -5.28 -10.60
C SER A 101 -0.22 -4.74 -10.00
N PRO A 102 0.93 -4.85 -10.70
CA PRO A 102 2.17 -4.28 -10.21
C PRO A 102 2.05 -2.76 -10.10
N THR A 103 2.65 -2.22 -9.05
CA THR A 103 2.72 -0.79 -8.77
C THR A 103 4.17 -0.40 -8.54
N ALA A 104 4.46 0.87 -8.71
CA ALA A 104 5.77 1.44 -8.45
C ALA A 104 5.63 2.80 -7.79
N ASP A 105 6.58 3.12 -6.92
CA ASP A 105 6.77 4.47 -6.39
C ASP A 105 7.70 5.20 -7.35
N VAL A 106 7.15 6.20 -8.03
CA VAL A 106 7.83 6.91 -9.12
C VAL A 106 8.24 8.29 -8.62
N ARG A 107 9.54 8.56 -8.66
CA ARG A 107 10.14 9.84 -8.33
C ARG A 107 10.65 10.49 -9.61
N VAL A 108 10.32 11.77 -9.81
CA VAL A 108 10.81 12.59 -10.92
C VAL A 108 11.55 13.79 -10.36
N GLU A 109 12.73 14.05 -10.90
CA GLU A 109 13.58 15.18 -10.52
C GLU A 109 13.68 16.17 -11.69
N LEU A 110 13.23 17.40 -11.45
CA LEU A 110 13.33 18.51 -12.39
C LEU A 110 14.39 19.50 -11.92
N GLN A 111 15.19 20.00 -12.86
CA GLN A 111 16.18 21.04 -12.62
C GLN A 111 16.03 22.20 -13.60
N PRO A 112 16.32 23.45 -13.19
CA PRO A 112 16.37 24.57 -14.11
C PRO A 112 17.46 24.42 -15.18
N LEU A 113 17.18 24.86 -16.41
CA LEU A 113 18.03 24.71 -17.60
C LEU A 113 19.46 25.24 -17.40
N GLY A 114 19.65 26.30 -16.61
CA GLY A 114 20.96 26.88 -16.31
C GLY A 114 21.84 26.08 -15.34
N VAL A 115 21.31 24.99 -14.76
CA VAL A 115 21.99 24.15 -13.76
C VAL A 115 22.30 22.74 -14.30
N TRP A 116 21.77 22.40 -15.48
CA TRP A 116 21.84 21.06 -16.09
C TRP A 116 23.18 20.73 -16.77
N GLU A 117 24.18 21.63 -16.74
CA GLU A 117 25.45 21.38 -17.42
C GLU A 117 26.36 20.41 -16.63
N THR A 118 26.43 19.17 -17.13
CA THR A 118 27.39 18.11 -16.75
C THR A 118 27.46 17.72 -15.27
N GLN A 119 26.36 17.20 -14.71
CA GLN A 119 26.47 16.20 -13.64
C GLN A 119 26.49 14.79 -14.27
N THR A 120 27.57 14.49 -14.98
CA THR A 120 28.06 13.10 -15.02
C THR A 120 28.87 12.87 -13.76
N CYS A 121 28.54 11.79 -13.06
CA CYS A 121 29.11 11.28 -11.82
C CYS A 121 28.32 11.66 -10.56
N GLU A 122 27.51 10.67 -10.18
CA GLU A 122 27.39 10.22 -8.80
C GLU A 122 26.67 11.16 -7.83
N THR A 123 25.36 11.29 -8.04
CA THR A 123 24.46 11.30 -6.89
C THR A 123 23.95 9.88 -6.72
N VAL A 124 24.68 9.08 -5.93
CA VAL A 124 24.04 8.03 -5.15
C VAL A 124 23.10 8.78 -4.22
N VAL A 125 21.84 8.96 -4.65
CA VAL A 125 20.77 9.20 -3.69
C VAL A 125 20.76 7.91 -2.88
N ARG A 126 21.42 7.95 -1.72
CA ARG A 126 21.17 6.97 -0.66
C ARG A 126 19.65 6.90 -0.59
N PRO A 127 19.01 5.74 -0.77
CA PRO A 127 17.61 5.65 -0.40
C PRO A 127 17.55 6.24 1.00
N ALA A 128 16.73 7.28 1.18
CA ALA A 128 16.27 7.60 2.51
C ALA A 128 15.67 6.28 2.95
N GLU A 129 16.41 5.53 3.77
CA GLU A 129 15.88 4.37 4.45
C GLU A 129 14.55 4.88 4.98
N PRO A 130 13.41 4.27 4.58
CA PRO A 130 12.15 4.67 5.17
C PRO A 130 12.42 4.59 6.66
N GLU A 131 12.32 5.73 7.37
CA GLU A 131 12.37 5.73 8.82
C GLU A 131 11.52 4.54 9.24
N PRO A 132 12.07 3.59 10.03
CA PRO A 132 11.43 2.32 10.24
C PRO A 132 10.04 2.64 10.74
N LEU A 133 9.06 2.47 9.86
CA LEU A 133 7.64 2.55 10.14
C LEU A 133 7.48 1.57 11.27
N LEU A 134 7.38 2.14 12.46
CA LEU A 134 7.46 1.53 13.77
C LEU A 134 7.32 0.03 13.64
N ALA A 135 8.43 -0.69 13.83
CA ALA A 135 8.39 -2.12 14.02
C ALA A 135 7.26 -2.38 15.02
N VAL A 136 6.13 -2.87 14.51
CA VAL A 136 5.04 -3.39 15.31
C VAL A 136 5.76 -4.39 16.20
N PRO A 137 5.86 -4.19 17.52
CA PRO A 137 6.65 -5.07 18.35
C PRO A 137 6.13 -6.47 18.10
N ALA A 138 6.97 -7.28 17.48
CA ALA A 138 6.70 -8.69 17.29
C ALA A 138 6.60 -9.27 18.69
N SER A 139 5.44 -9.87 18.96
CA SER A 139 5.23 -10.82 20.05
C SER A 139 5.67 -10.31 21.43
N GLY A 140 4.86 -9.41 22.01
CA GLY A 140 4.55 -9.58 23.42
C GLY A 140 3.75 -10.88 23.53
N GLU A 141 4.18 -11.81 24.39
CA GLU A 141 3.39 -13.02 24.65
C GLU A 141 1.97 -12.56 24.98
N PRO A 142 0.94 -13.01 24.24
CA PRO A 142 -0.41 -12.69 24.61
C PRO A 142 -0.60 -13.25 26.02
N GLY A 143 -0.86 -12.38 27.00
CA GLY A 143 -1.30 -12.84 28.31
C GLY A 143 -2.45 -13.82 28.10
N ALA A 144 -2.58 -14.84 28.96
CA ALA A 144 -3.51 -15.96 28.75
C ALA A 144 -4.92 -15.52 28.28
N ARG A 145 -5.42 -14.39 28.80
CA ARG A 145 -6.69 -13.76 28.40
C ARG A 145 -6.72 -13.23 26.95
N ALA A 146 -5.63 -12.66 26.45
CA ALA A 146 -5.54 -12.20 25.06
C ALA A 146 -5.55 -13.37 24.07
N ALA A 147 -4.95 -14.51 24.44
CA ALA A 147 -5.04 -15.74 23.66
C ALA A 147 -6.48 -16.29 23.64
N GLU A 148 -7.16 -16.31 24.80
CA GLU A 148 -8.57 -16.71 24.89
C GLU A 148 -9.49 -15.81 24.04
N VAL A 149 -9.29 -14.48 24.08
CA VAL A 149 -10.03 -13.55 23.22
C VAL A 149 -9.74 -13.84 21.75
N ARG A 150 -8.48 -14.09 21.37
CA ARG A 150 -8.12 -14.40 19.98
C ARG A 150 -8.77 -15.70 19.50
N GLU A 151 -8.87 -16.72 20.34
CA GLU A 151 -9.59 -17.95 20.01
C GLU A 151 -11.09 -17.69 19.86
N ALA A 152 -11.70 -16.90 20.74
CA ALA A 152 -13.12 -16.52 20.61
C ALA A 152 -13.41 -15.74 19.32
N LEU A 153 -12.46 -14.94 18.83
CA LEU A 153 -12.59 -14.23 17.55
C LEU A 153 -12.56 -15.14 16.33
N LYS A 154 -12.13 -16.41 16.44
CA LYS A 154 -12.20 -17.35 15.31
C LYS A 154 -13.63 -17.63 14.89
N ASP A 155 -14.60 -17.52 15.79
CA ASP A 155 -16.02 -17.72 15.48
C ASP A 155 -16.65 -16.54 14.72
N VAL A 156 -15.94 -15.40 14.58
CA VAL A 156 -16.37 -14.27 13.75
C VAL A 156 -16.02 -14.56 12.30
N LEU A 157 -17.05 -14.70 11.47
CA LEU A 157 -16.92 -15.01 10.05
C LEU A 157 -17.04 -13.75 9.20
N ASP A 158 -16.15 -13.60 8.23
CA ASP A 158 -16.29 -12.56 7.21
C ASP A 158 -17.54 -12.84 6.36
N PRO A 159 -18.51 -11.91 6.25
CA PRO A 159 -19.76 -12.14 5.53
C PRO A 159 -19.59 -12.22 4.00
N ASP A 160 -18.45 -11.78 3.45
CA ASP A 160 -18.17 -11.81 2.01
C ASP A 160 -17.48 -13.11 1.58
N LEU A 161 -16.57 -13.65 2.40
CA LEU A 161 -15.75 -14.83 2.12
C LEU A 161 -16.17 -16.08 2.92
N GLY A 162 -16.85 -15.92 4.05
CA GLY A 162 -17.28 -17.01 4.94
C GLY A 162 -16.15 -17.67 5.71
N VAL A 163 -15.04 -16.97 5.92
CA VAL A 163 -13.82 -17.47 6.58
C VAL A 163 -13.55 -16.66 7.85
N ASN A 164 -12.91 -17.28 8.83
CA ASN A 164 -12.60 -16.67 10.12
C ASN A 164 -11.73 -15.41 9.98
N VAL A 165 -12.08 -14.33 10.69
CA VAL A 165 -11.32 -13.05 10.65
C VAL A 165 -9.88 -13.17 11.18
N VAL A 166 -9.64 -14.11 12.09
CA VAL A 166 -8.30 -14.41 12.62
C VAL A 166 -7.43 -15.09 11.56
N ASP A 167 -8.00 -16.06 10.85
CA ASP A 167 -7.26 -16.86 9.87
C ASP A 167 -7.01 -16.10 8.57
N LEU A 168 -7.92 -15.18 8.22
CA LEU A 168 -7.73 -14.19 7.16
C LEU A 168 -6.64 -13.16 7.49
N GLY A 169 -6.20 -13.06 8.75
CA GLY A 169 -5.19 -12.10 9.17
C GLY A 169 -5.71 -10.67 9.32
N PHE A 170 -7.03 -10.48 9.52
CA PHE A 170 -7.60 -9.15 9.79
C PHE A 170 -7.32 -8.69 11.22
N VAL A 171 -7.16 -9.62 12.17
CA VAL A 171 -6.79 -9.31 13.55
C VAL A 171 -5.26 -9.19 13.65
N ARG A 172 -4.74 -7.96 13.79
CA ARG A 172 -3.29 -7.70 13.91
C ARG A 172 -2.81 -7.83 15.35
N ARG A 173 -3.59 -7.30 16.29
CA ARG A 173 -3.22 -7.28 17.71
C ARG A 173 -4.46 -7.41 18.57
N VAL A 174 -4.33 -8.15 19.67
CA VAL A 174 -5.31 -8.24 20.74
C VAL A 174 -4.58 -7.93 22.03
N GLU A 175 -4.98 -6.85 22.70
CA GLU A 175 -4.47 -6.48 24.02
C GLU A 175 -5.63 -6.54 25.01
N VAL A 176 -5.38 -7.06 26.19
CA VAL A 176 -6.37 -7.12 27.26
C VAL A 176 -5.74 -6.49 28.49
N ASP A 177 -6.38 -5.44 29.00
CA ASP A 177 -5.94 -4.73 30.19
C ASP A 177 -6.19 -5.56 31.47
N GLU A 178 -5.54 -5.19 32.58
CA GLU A 178 -5.70 -5.86 33.88
C GLU A 178 -7.16 -5.81 34.37
N HIS A 179 -7.89 -4.77 33.99
CA HIS A 179 -9.31 -4.56 34.26
C HIS A 179 -10.25 -5.38 33.35
N GLY A 180 -9.72 -6.20 32.44
CA GLY A 180 -10.51 -7.04 31.54
C GLY A 180 -11.09 -6.31 30.33
N PHE A 181 -10.57 -5.14 29.96
CA PHE A 181 -10.98 -4.41 28.76
C PHE A 181 -10.12 -4.81 27.56
N ALA A 182 -10.74 -5.27 26.46
CA ALA A 182 -10.05 -5.71 25.26
C ALA A 182 -9.88 -4.57 24.23
N VAL A 183 -8.66 -4.35 23.75
CA VAL A 183 -8.38 -3.48 22.61
C VAL A 183 -7.98 -4.35 21.43
N LEU A 184 -8.81 -4.33 20.39
CA LEU A 184 -8.63 -5.13 19.18
C LEU A 184 -8.11 -4.24 18.05
N THR A 185 -6.87 -4.43 17.62
CA THR A 185 -6.35 -3.76 16.42
C THR A 185 -6.67 -4.61 15.18
N MET A 186 -7.59 -4.13 14.34
CA MET A 186 -8.03 -4.82 13.13
C MET A 186 -7.75 -4.02 11.85
N THR A 187 -7.53 -4.75 10.76
CA THR A 187 -7.37 -4.21 9.40
C THR A 187 -8.41 -4.85 8.48
N LEU A 188 -8.96 -4.07 7.55
CA LEU A 188 -9.83 -4.59 6.49
C LEU A 188 -9.21 -4.40 5.11
N THR A 189 -9.83 -5.04 4.13
CA THR A 189 -9.50 -4.90 2.71
C THR A 189 -9.85 -3.52 2.14
N SER A 190 -10.72 -2.75 2.80
CA SER A 190 -11.11 -1.40 2.38
C SER A 190 -11.59 -0.51 3.55
N PRO A 191 -11.21 0.78 3.58
CA PRO A 191 -11.66 1.74 4.60
C PRO A 191 -13.16 2.08 4.51
N ALA A 192 -13.79 1.80 3.36
CA ALA A 192 -15.19 2.13 3.10
C ALA A 192 -16.11 0.90 3.12
N CYS A 193 -15.68 -0.20 3.75
CA CYS A 193 -16.50 -1.41 3.81
C CYS A 193 -17.72 -1.17 4.72
N PRO A 194 -18.97 -1.19 4.20
CA PRO A 194 -20.17 -0.99 5.01
C PRO A 194 -20.43 -2.13 6.00
N LEU A 195 -19.65 -3.21 5.91
CA LEU A 195 -19.77 -4.42 6.72
C LEU A 195 -19.00 -4.33 8.04
N THR A 196 -18.26 -3.24 8.27
CA THR A 196 -17.60 -2.93 9.56
C THR A 196 -18.56 -3.05 10.74
N GLY A 197 -19.76 -2.47 10.63
CA GLY A 197 -20.78 -2.54 11.68
C GLY A 197 -21.27 -3.97 11.93
N VAL A 198 -21.44 -4.78 10.89
CA VAL A 198 -21.87 -6.19 11.02
C VAL A 198 -20.81 -7.03 11.74
N MET A 199 -19.53 -6.81 11.43
CA MET A 199 -18.43 -7.47 12.12
C MET A 199 -18.34 -7.04 13.60
N GLU A 200 -18.48 -5.75 13.88
CA GLU A 200 -18.50 -5.25 15.27
C GLU A 200 -19.67 -5.82 16.07
N ASP A 201 -20.84 -6.00 15.45
CA ASP A 201 -22.01 -6.61 16.09
C ASP A 201 -21.83 -8.11 16.34
N GLN A 202 -21.17 -8.84 15.42
CA GLN A 202 -20.80 -10.24 15.63
C GLN A 202 -19.79 -10.39 16.78
N ILE A 203 -18.73 -9.56 16.77
CA ILE A 203 -17.73 -9.51 17.85
C ILE A 203 -18.41 -9.18 19.18
N ARG A 204 -19.31 -8.18 19.19
CA ARG A 204 -20.09 -7.81 20.37
C ARG A 204 -20.88 -8.99 20.88
N THR A 205 -21.62 -9.67 20.02
CA THR A 205 -22.47 -10.81 20.41
C THR A 205 -21.63 -11.91 21.05
N LEU A 206 -20.45 -12.24 20.51
CA LEU A 206 -19.55 -13.26 21.04
C LEU A 206 -18.83 -12.85 22.33
N LEU A 207 -18.45 -11.58 22.47
CA LEU A 207 -17.80 -11.07 23.68
C LEU A 207 -18.80 -10.64 24.78
N SER A 208 -20.10 -10.64 24.50
CA SER A 208 -21.17 -10.32 25.48
C SER A 208 -21.73 -11.57 26.17
N VAL A 209 -21.30 -12.77 25.76
CA VAL A 209 -21.79 -14.02 26.35
C VAL A 209 -21.23 -14.17 27.77
N GLU A 210 -21.98 -14.78 28.69
CA GLU A 210 -21.60 -14.92 30.11
C GLU A 210 -20.25 -15.62 30.35
N THR A 211 -19.74 -16.37 29.37
CA THR A 211 -18.41 -17.02 29.38
C THR A 211 -17.28 -16.11 28.88
N SER A 212 -17.55 -14.81 28.69
CA SER A 212 -16.60 -13.89 28.07
C SER A 212 -15.38 -13.64 28.95
N PRO A 213 -14.16 -13.74 28.40
CA PRO A 213 -12.91 -13.43 29.12
C PRO A 213 -12.73 -11.92 29.38
N VAL A 214 -13.64 -11.06 28.90
CA VAL A 214 -13.51 -9.59 28.92
C VAL A 214 -14.79 -8.88 29.36
N THR A 215 -14.64 -7.78 30.08
CA THR A 215 -15.73 -6.92 30.60
C THR A 215 -16.25 -5.94 29.53
N GLY A 216 -15.45 -5.68 28.51
CA GLY A 216 -15.79 -4.81 27.39
C GLY A 216 -14.70 -4.83 26.33
N PHE A 217 -15.00 -4.29 25.14
CA PHE A 217 -14.03 -4.23 24.05
C PHE A 217 -14.14 -2.92 23.27
N ARG A 218 -13.03 -2.56 22.61
CA ARG A 218 -12.95 -1.50 21.61
C ARG A 218 -12.19 -2.00 20.40
N VAL A 219 -12.74 -1.75 19.20
CA VAL A 219 -12.06 -2.02 17.94
C VAL A 219 -11.33 -0.77 17.48
N GLU A 220 -10.04 -0.93 17.23
CA GLU A 220 -9.18 0.08 16.62
C GLU A 220 -8.80 -0.35 15.20
N TRP A 221 -9.13 0.54 14.30
CA TRP A 221 -9.13 0.35 12.87
C TRP A 221 -7.83 0.93 12.29
N VAL A 222 -6.92 0.06 11.81
CA VAL A 222 -5.57 0.45 11.34
C VAL A 222 -5.30 -0.02 9.92
N TRP A 223 -5.07 0.92 9.00
CA TRP A 223 -4.95 0.64 7.54
C TRP A 223 -3.51 0.48 7.06
N LEU A 224 -2.55 0.84 7.91
CA LEU A 224 -1.12 0.75 7.65
C LEU A 224 -0.50 -0.18 8.69
N PRO A 225 0.11 -1.32 8.32
CA PRO A 225 0.35 -1.81 6.95
C PRO A 225 -0.94 -2.17 6.19
N THR A 226 -0.89 -2.25 4.86
CA THR A 226 -2.02 -2.77 4.06
C THR A 226 -2.21 -4.27 4.32
N TRP A 227 -3.44 -4.77 4.23
CA TRP A 227 -3.71 -6.21 4.30
C TRP A 227 -3.31 -6.90 3.00
N ARG A 228 -2.64 -8.06 3.10
CA ARG A 228 -2.19 -8.85 1.94
C ARG A 228 -2.65 -10.30 2.06
N PRO A 229 -2.84 -11.01 0.93
CA PRO A 229 -3.06 -12.46 0.97
C PRO A 229 -1.91 -13.25 1.61
N ALA A 230 -0.72 -12.65 1.71
CA ALA A 230 0.42 -13.22 2.44
C ALA A 230 0.19 -13.28 3.96
N ASP A 231 -0.66 -12.41 4.50
CA ASP A 231 -1.00 -12.34 5.94
C ASP A 231 -1.98 -13.45 6.36
N ILE A 232 -2.53 -14.20 5.40
CA ILE A 232 -3.44 -15.31 5.64
C ILE A 232 -2.65 -16.50 6.20
N SER A 233 -3.13 -17.04 7.32
CA SER A 233 -2.61 -18.25 7.97
C SER A 233 -2.75 -19.49 7.07
N GLU A 234 -1.99 -20.57 7.32
CA GLU A 234 -2.13 -21.80 6.52
C GLU A 234 -3.53 -22.43 6.65
N GLU A 235 -4.13 -22.39 7.84
CA GLU A 235 -5.51 -22.84 8.06
C GLU A 235 -6.52 -22.00 7.26
N GLY A 236 -6.34 -20.67 7.23
CA GLY A 236 -7.15 -19.77 6.40
C GLY A 236 -6.98 -20.05 4.91
N ARG A 237 -5.78 -20.39 4.45
CA ARG A 237 -5.53 -20.79 3.05
C ARG A 237 -6.24 -22.09 2.71
N GLU A 238 -6.29 -23.06 3.61
CA GLU A 238 -7.01 -24.31 3.40
C GLU A 238 -8.53 -24.09 3.30
N GLN A 239 -9.10 -23.26 4.19
CA GLN A 239 -10.52 -22.86 4.10
C GLN A 239 -10.80 -22.12 2.79
N LEU A 240 -9.91 -21.23 2.35
CA LEU A 240 -10.02 -20.55 1.07
C LEU A 240 -9.90 -21.51 -0.12
N ARG A 241 -9.05 -22.56 -0.04
CA ARG A 241 -8.99 -23.63 -1.06
C ARG A 241 -10.31 -24.39 -1.14
N ALA A 242 -10.95 -24.66 0.00
CA ALA A 242 -12.23 -25.36 0.05
C ALA A 242 -13.37 -24.60 -0.64
N ILE A 243 -13.37 -23.25 -0.58
CA ILE A 243 -14.33 -22.41 -1.30
C ILE A 243 -13.92 -22.10 -2.75
N GLY A 244 -12.80 -22.67 -3.22
CA GLY A 244 -12.39 -22.62 -4.62
C GLY A 244 -11.24 -21.70 -4.98
N PHE A 245 -10.49 -21.14 -4.01
CA PHE A 245 -9.25 -20.39 -4.30
C PHE A 245 -8.12 -21.34 -4.71
N THR A 246 -7.57 -21.16 -5.91
CA THR A 246 -6.61 -22.11 -6.48
C THR A 246 -5.14 -21.70 -6.41
N ARG A 247 -4.84 -20.43 -6.15
CA ARG A 247 -3.46 -19.91 -6.01
C ARG A 247 -3.38 -19.02 -4.78
N PHE A 248 -2.22 -19.00 -4.11
CA PHE A 248 -1.86 -18.08 -3.01
C PHE A 248 -0.47 -17.53 -3.29
#